data_AF-A0AAV1KJP4-F1
#
_entry.id   AF-A0AAV1KJP4-F1
#
_cell.length_a   1.000
_cell.length_b   1.000
_cell.length_c   1.000
_cell.angle_alpha   90.00
_cell.angle_beta   90.00
_cell.angle_gamma   90.00
#
_symmetry.space_group_name_H-M   'P 1'
#
loop_
_entity.id
_entity.type
_entity.pdbx_description
1 polymer ?
#
loop_
_entity_poly.entity_id
_entity_poly.type
_entity_poly.pdbx_seq_one_letter_code
_entity_poly.pdbx_strand_id
1 'polypeptide(L)'
;MEDFNAKLGTRRNGELKVGKFGIGQRNPRGQQLADFMEKEGLFMMNSFFQKRSHREWTWSSPDGLTKNEIDFIMTTRRQLFGINELVS
;
A
#
# COMPACT_ATOMS: atom_id res chain seq x y z
N MET A 1 -2.68 9.41 -8.61
CA MET A 1 -3.88 9.11 -7.80
C MET A 1 -3.34 8.77 -6.44
N GLU A 2 -3.67 9.53 -5.40
CA GLU A 2 -2.86 9.55 -4.17
C GLU A 2 -3.69 9.19 -2.93
N ASP A 3 -4.78 9.90 -2.62
CA ASP A 3 -5.57 9.65 -1.41
C ASP A 3 -6.90 8.91 -1.68
N PHE A 4 -7.01 7.70 -1.12
CA PHE A 4 -8.22 6.86 -1.15
C PHE A 4 -8.92 6.76 0.21
N ASN A 5 -8.32 7.31 1.27
CA ASN A 5 -8.72 7.09 2.67
C ASN A 5 -9.00 5.60 2.98
N ALA A 6 -8.20 4.72 2.40
CA ALA A 6 -8.32 3.27 2.49
C ALA A 6 -7.16 2.71 3.31
N LYS A 7 -7.43 1.70 4.14
CA LYS A 7 -6.38 0.94 4.82
C LYS A 7 -6.30 -0.42 4.14
N LEU A 8 -5.30 -0.63 3.30
CA LEU A 8 -5.15 -1.87 2.54
C LEU A 8 -4.60 -3.01 3.41
N GLY A 9 -3.70 -2.68 4.34
CA GLY A 9 -3.03 -3.64 5.21
C GLY A 9 -2.10 -4.59 4.46
N THR A 10 -1.74 -5.70 5.11
CA THR A 10 -0.94 -6.76 4.51
C THR A 10 -1.74 -7.60 3.51
N ARG A 11 -1.03 -8.18 2.53
CA ARG A 11 -1.56 -9.16 1.58
C ARG A 11 -2.34 -10.29 2.28
N ARG A 12 -3.54 -10.60 1.79
CA ARG A 12 -4.33 -11.78 2.17
C ARG A 12 -4.08 -12.95 1.21
N ASN A 13 -4.48 -14.17 1.62
CA ASN A 13 -4.30 -15.37 0.80
C ASN A 13 -4.97 -15.22 -0.57
N GLY A 14 -4.23 -15.54 -1.63
CA GLY A 14 -4.72 -15.46 -3.02
C GLY A 14 -4.52 -14.10 -3.70
N GLU A 15 -4.19 -13.04 -2.97
CA GLU A 15 -3.95 -11.73 -3.57
C GLU A 15 -2.58 -11.65 -4.24
N LEU A 16 -2.55 -11.16 -5.47
CA LEU A 16 -1.33 -11.00 -6.24
C LEU A 16 -0.96 -9.53 -6.42
N LYS A 17 -1.94 -8.63 -6.27
CA LYS A 17 -1.79 -7.19 -6.47
C LYS A 17 -1.40 -6.43 -5.22
N VAL A 18 -1.56 -7.05 -4.06
CA VAL A 18 -1.16 -6.50 -2.75
C VAL A 18 0.12 -7.20 -2.30
N GLY A 19 1.10 -6.43 -1.87
CA GLY A 19 2.37 -6.91 -1.36
C GLY A 19 2.35 -7.22 0.14
N LYS A 20 3.37 -7.93 0.60
CA LYS A 20 3.46 -8.46 1.97
C LYS A 20 3.78 -7.40 3.04
N PHE A 21 4.20 -6.20 2.65
CA PHE A 21 4.68 -5.15 3.55
C PHE A 21 3.71 -3.99 3.75
N GLY A 22 2.44 -4.13 3.32
CA GLY A 22 1.42 -3.13 3.63
C GLY A 22 1.17 -2.99 5.13
N ILE A 23 0.80 -1.79 5.58
CA ILE A 23 0.73 -1.44 7.01
C ILE A 23 -0.69 -1.39 7.54
N GLY A 24 -0.86 -1.85 8.78
CA GLY A 24 -2.12 -1.80 9.51
C GLY A 24 -3.12 -2.89 9.14
N GLN A 25 -4.31 -2.80 9.74
CA GLN A 25 -5.40 -3.73 9.47
C GLN A 25 -6.28 -3.20 8.33
N ARG A 26 -6.68 -4.11 7.43
CA ARG A 26 -7.55 -3.78 6.31
C ARG A 26 -8.93 -3.32 6.78
N ASN A 27 -9.37 -2.16 6.29
CA ASN A 27 -10.74 -1.66 6.48
C ASN A 27 -11.64 -1.97 5.26
N PRO A 28 -12.97 -1.78 5.32
CA PRO A 28 -13.87 -2.07 4.20
C PRO A 28 -13.52 -1.33 2.90
N ARG A 29 -13.03 -0.08 3.00
CA ARG A 29 -12.54 0.70 1.84
C ARG A 29 -11.29 0.08 1.23
N GLY A 30 -10.39 -0.45 2.06
CA GLY A 30 -9.22 -1.20 1.63
C GLY A 30 -9.59 -2.49 0.90
N GLN A 31 -10.67 -3.16 1.30
CA GLN A 31 -11.15 -4.32 0.55
C GLN A 31 -11.66 -3.92 -0.84
N GLN A 32 -12.49 -2.87 -0.94
CA GLN A 32 -12.96 -2.36 -2.22
C GLN A 32 -11.80 -1.95 -3.15
N LEU A 33 -10.76 -1.33 -2.58
CA LEU A 33 -9.56 -0.98 -3.33
C LEU A 33 -8.79 -2.22 -3.80
N ALA A 34 -8.65 -3.25 -2.95
CA ALA A 34 -8.03 -4.52 -3.34
C ALA A 34 -8.80 -5.20 -4.49
N ASP A 35 -10.13 -5.26 -4.39
CA ASP A 35 -10.98 -5.87 -5.42
C ASP A 35 -10.89 -5.11 -6.75
N PHE A 36 -10.87 -3.77 -6.69
CA PHE A 36 -10.65 -2.91 -7.86
C PHE A 36 -9.28 -3.16 -8.50
N MET A 37 -8.22 -3.25 -7.70
CA MET A 37 -6.87 -3.51 -8.21
C MET A 37 -6.75 -4.89 -8.87
N GLU A 38 -7.34 -5.93 -8.28
CA GLU A 38 -7.37 -7.27 -8.88
C GLU A 38 -8.13 -7.25 -10.21
N LYS A 39 -9.28 -6.57 -10.28
CA LYS A 39 -10.07 -6.42 -11.50
C LYS A 39 -9.31 -5.69 -12.61
N GLU A 40 -8.68 -4.56 -12.30
CA GLU A 40 -8.00 -3.70 -13.27
C GLU A 40 -6.53 -4.10 -13.51
N GLY A 41 -6.05 -5.15 -12.84
CA GLY A 41 -4.67 -5.64 -12.97
C GLY A 41 -3.61 -4.70 -12.39
N LEU A 42 -4.00 -3.75 -11.54
CA LEU A 42 -3.13 -2.78 -10.88
C LEU A 42 -2.42 -3.41 -9.70
N PHE A 43 -1.16 -3.07 -9.48
CA PHE A 43 -0.42 -3.49 -8.30
C PHE A 43 -0.18 -2.32 -7.36
N MET A 44 -0.32 -2.58 -6.07
CA MET A 44 -0.04 -1.60 -5.02
C MET A 44 1.45 -1.52 -4.71
N MET A 45 2.17 -0.60 -5.35
CA MET A 45 3.63 -0.55 -5.33
C MET A 45 4.21 -0.45 -3.93
N ASN A 46 3.67 0.45 -3.11
CA ASN A 46 4.16 0.72 -1.75
C ASN A 46 4.09 -0.51 -0.81
N SER A 47 3.20 -1.45 -1.10
CA SER A 47 3.03 -2.66 -0.29
C SER A 47 4.03 -3.78 -0.60
N PHE A 48 4.79 -3.70 -1.71
CA PHE A 48 5.75 -4.73 -2.11
C PHE A 48 7.16 -4.53 -1.57
N PHE A 49 7.48 -3.35 -1.04
CA PHE A 49 8.79 -3.02 -0.53
C PHE A 49 8.80 -2.90 0.98
N GLN A 50 9.86 -3.42 1.61
CA GLN A 50 10.08 -3.18 3.03
C GLN A 50 10.53 -1.74 3.22
N LYS A 51 9.77 -0.98 4.00
CA LYS A 51 10.11 0.40 4.34
C LYS A 51 11.02 0.41 5.56
N ARG A 52 11.85 1.45 5.69
CA ARG A 52 12.58 1.71 6.94
C ARG A 52 11.58 2.17 7.99
N SER A 53 11.83 1.85 9.27
CA SER A 53 10.92 2.10 10.40
C SER A 53 10.43 3.55 10.56
N HIS A 54 11.09 4.55 9.98
CA HIS A 54 10.64 5.96 10.01
C HIS A 54 9.80 6.40 8.80
N ARG A 55 9.72 5.58 7.74
CA ARG A 55 9.01 5.88 6.47
C ARG A 55 7.83 4.95 6.22
N GLU A 56 7.40 4.23 7.25
CA GLU A 56 6.31 3.26 7.13
C GLU A 56 4.97 3.96 6.84
N TRP A 57 4.70 5.10 7.46
CA TRP A 57 3.46 5.84 7.34
C TRP A 57 3.63 7.15 6.55
N THR A 58 2.56 7.59 5.91
CA THR A 58 2.50 8.89 5.22
C THR A 58 1.64 9.91 5.95
N TRP A 59 0.90 9.47 6.97
CA TRP A 59 0.13 10.33 7.86
C TRP A 59 0.28 9.90 9.32
N SER A 60 0.35 10.88 10.23
CA SER A 60 0.29 10.67 11.67
C SER A 60 -0.76 11.57 12.31
N SER A 61 -1.44 11.07 13.33
CA SER A 61 -2.36 11.88 14.14
C SER A 61 -1.62 12.98 14.88
N PRO A 62 -2.30 14.08 15.29
CA PRO A 62 -1.69 15.16 16.05
C PRO A 62 -1.06 14.72 17.38
N ASP A 63 -1.57 13.65 17.98
CA ASP A 63 -1.05 13.04 19.21
C ASP A 63 0.14 12.07 18.96
N GLY A 64 0.50 11.80 17.70
CA GLY A 64 1.57 10.89 17.31
C GLY A 64 1.30 9.39 17.54
N LEU A 65 0.14 9.03 18.10
CA LEU A 65 -0.20 7.65 18.48
C LEU A 65 -0.64 6.81 17.27
N THR A 66 -1.35 7.43 16.33
CA THR A 66 -1.89 6.76 15.15
C THR A 66 -1.06 7.11 13.93
N LYS A 67 -0.61 6.07 13.23
CA LYS A 67 0.16 6.20 11.99
C LYS A 67 -0.56 5.42 10.90
N ASN A 68 -0.76 6.05 9.76
CA ASN A 68 -1.46 5.46 8.62
C ASN A 68 -0.62 5.64 7.34
N GLU A 69 -0.65 4.63 6.50
CA GLU A 69 -0.28 4.75 5.10
C GLU A 69 -1.55 5.05 4.30
N ILE A 70 -1.64 6.25 3.74
CA ILE A 70 -2.80 6.69 2.96
C ILE A 70 -2.45 7.10 1.53
N ASP A 71 -1.17 7.28 1.22
CA ASP A 71 -0.71 7.58 -0.13
C ASP A 71 -0.30 6.30 -0.85
N PHE A 72 -0.96 6.05 -1.98
CA PHE A 72 -0.85 4.79 -2.70
C PHE A 72 -0.35 4.99 -4.13
N ILE A 73 0.83 4.44 -4.44
CA ILE A 73 1.33 4.39 -5.82
C ILE A 73 0.87 3.07 -6.44
N MET A 74 0.04 3.15 -7.49
CA MET A 74 -0.43 2.00 -8.24
C MET A 74 0.21 1.93 -9.62
N THR A 75 0.52 0.72 -10.09
CA THR A 75 1.10 0.51 -11.42
C THR A 75 0.54 -0.74 -12.09
N THR A 76 0.37 -0.70 -13.41
CA THR A 76 0.10 -1.90 -14.23
C THR A 76 1.37 -2.70 -14.50
N ARG A 77 2.56 -2.12 -14.28
CA ARG A 77 3.85 -2.70 -14.63
C ARG A 77 4.50 -3.40 -13.45
N ARG A 78 4.40 -4.72 -13.43
CA ARG A 78 5.11 -5.58 -12.45
C ARG A 78 6.64 -5.43 -12.48
N GLN A 79 7.23 -4.95 -13.57
CA GLN A 79 8.68 -4.84 -13.70
C GLN A 79 9.30 -3.72 -12.85
N LEU A 80 8.51 -2.75 -12.37
CA LEU A 80 9.00 -1.67 -11.51
C LEU A 80 9.35 -2.13 -10.09
N PHE A 81 9.00 -3.36 -9.70
CA PHE A 81 9.38 -3.95 -8.41
C PHE A 81 10.89 -4.20 -8.26
N GLY A 82 11.66 -4.14 -9.35
CA GLY A 82 13.12 -4.35 -9.34
C GLY A 82 13.95 -3.09 -9.09
N ILE A 83 13.34 -1.90 -9.06
CA ILE A 83 14.07 -0.65 -8.84
C ILE A 83 14.12 -0.38 -7.34
N ASN A 84 15.22 -0.80 -6.70
CA ASN A 84 15.54 -0.50 -5.30
C ASN A 84 15.96 0.98 -5.07
N GLU A 85 15.86 1.84 -6.08
CA GLU A 85 16.37 3.21 -6.05
C GLU A 85 15.34 4.24 -6.53
N LEU A 86 14.13 4.29 -5.97
CA LEU A 86 13.29 5.47 -6.12
C LEU A 86 12.47 5.64 -4.85
N VAL A 87 13.10 6.19 -3.81
CA VAL A 87 12.68 7.37 -3.01
C VAL A 87 13.75 7.52 -1.92
N SER A 88 14.87 8.18 -2.25
CA SER A 88 15.83 8.70 -1.28
C SER A 88 15.21 9.81 -0.45
#